data_AF-A0A4Y7I7P2-F1
#
_entry.id   AF-A0A4Y7I7P2-F1
#
_cell.length_a   1.000
_cell.length_b   1.000
_cell.length_c   1.000
_cell.angle_alpha   90.00
_cell.angle_beta   90.00
_cell.angle_gamma   90.00
#
_symmetry.space_group_name_H-M   'P 1'
#
loop_
_entity.id
_entity.type
_entity.pdbx_description
1 polymer ?
#
loop_
_entity_poly.entity_id
_entity_poly.type
_entity_poly.pdbx_seq_one_letter_code
_entity_poly.pdbx_strand_id
1 'polypeptide(L)'
;MFYVCLFVRLLSVAEETLAEFFPKATGTAVDWVQIPGMKPGPDSVGIVAISHTCSGVAARACGLVSLEPMKIAEILKDRPSWFRDCRSLEVVTSFPVGKGGTIELVYMQMYAPTTLAPARDFWTLRYTTTLEDGSLVVCERSLSGSGAGPNASAANQFVRAEMLPSGYLVRSCEGGGSIIHIVDHLDLEVRIR
;
A
#
# COMPACT_ATOMS: atom_id res chain seq x y z
N MET A 1 18.17 18.45 16.00
CA MET A 1 16.82 19.08 16.07
C MET A 1 16.01 18.86 14.80
N PHE A 2 16.53 19.16 13.60
CA PHE A 2 15.84 18.91 12.32
C PHE A 2 15.43 17.44 12.09
N TYR A 3 16.32 16.48 12.35
CA TYR A 3 16.04 15.05 12.16
C TYR A 3 14.90 14.55 13.06
N VAL A 4 14.85 15.02 14.31
CA VAL A 4 13.78 14.67 15.27
C VAL A 4 12.44 15.24 14.82
N CYS A 5 12.41 16.49 14.35
CA CYS A 5 11.19 17.11 13.86
C CYS A 5 10.67 16.44 12.58
N LEU A 6 11.57 16.03 11.68
CA LEU A 6 11.21 15.26 10.49
C LEU A 6 10.65 13.89 10.85
N PHE A 7 11.34 13.14 11.72
CA PHE A 7 10.88 11.81 12.16
C PHE A 7 9.49 11.88 12.81
N VAL A 8 9.25 12.84 13.69
CA VAL A 8 7.92 13.03 14.32
C VAL A 8 6.84 13.30 13.29
N ARG A 9 7.13 14.09 12.24
CA ARG A 9 6.17 14.32 11.15
C ARG A 9 5.88 13.06 10.35
N LEU A 10 6.91 12.29 9.99
CA LEU A 10 6.74 11.04 9.26
C LEU A 10 5.97 10.01 10.08
N LEU A 11 6.21 9.96 11.40
CA LEU A 11 5.46 9.11 12.32
C LEU A 11 3.98 9.50 12.37
N SER A 12 3.65 10.80 12.45
CA SER A 12 2.25 11.27 12.38
C SER A 12 1.58 10.78 11.10
N VAL A 13 2.23 10.94 9.94
CA VAL A 13 1.68 10.46 8.66
C VAL A 13 1.51 8.94 8.64
N ALA A 14 2.47 8.21 9.23
CA ALA A 14 2.41 6.76 9.35
C ALA A 14 1.21 6.29 10.21
N GLU A 15 1.00 6.92 11.36
CA GLU A 15 -0.09 6.62 12.29
C GLU A 15 -1.45 6.99 11.70
N GLU A 16 -1.56 8.16 11.05
CA GLU A 16 -2.77 8.56 10.29
C GLU A 16 -3.08 7.57 9.16
N THR A 17 -2.05 7.15 8.42
CA THR A 17 -2.21 6.17 7.34
C THR A 17 -2.70 4.84 7.87
N LEU A 18 -2.16 4.36 8.99
CA LEU A 18 -2.64 3.16 9.68
C LEU A 18 -4.11 3.31 10.13
N ALA A 19 -4.46 4.44 10.75
CA ALA A 19 -5.80 4.70 11.27
C ALA A 19 -6.87 4.70 10.15
N GLU A 20 -6.53 5.17 8.94
CA GLU A 20 -7.44 5.14 7.79
C GLU A 20 -7.40 3.82 7.02
N PHE A 21 -6.25 3.14 6.95
CA PHE A 21 -6.11 1.86 6.28
C PHE A 21 -6.84 0.74 7.03
N PHE A 22 -6.69 0.68 8.36
CA PHE A 22 -7.16 -0.45 9.14
C PHE A 22 -8.68 -0.69 9.00
N PRO A 23 -9.56 0.31 9.11
CA PRO A 23 -11.00 0.15 8.89
C PRO A 23 -11.36 -0.26 7.45
N LYS A 24 -10.57 0.15 6.44
CA LYS A 24 -10.74 -0.32 5.05
C LYS A 24 -10.45 -1.81 4.97
N ALA A 25 -9.33 -2.25 5.55
CA ALA A 25 -8.87 -3.63 5.52
C ALA A 25 -9.81 -4.59 6.28
N THR A 26 -10.39 -4.16 7.41
CA THR A 26 -11.38 -4.94 8.16
C THR A 26 -12.78 -4.89 7.54
N GLY A 27 -13.04 -3.91 6.68
CA GLY A 27 -14.33 -3.75 6.01
C GLY A 27 -15.36 -2.98 6.81
N THR A 28 -14.94 -2.18 7.81
CA THR A 28 -15.85 -1.45 8.71
C THR A 28 -16.13 -0.01 8.30
N ALA A 29 -15.31 0.60 7.43
CA ALA A 29 -15.43 2.02 7.08
C ALA A 29 -15.86 2.32 5.64
N VAL A 30 -15.85 1.32 4.76
CA VAL A 30 -16.17 1.51 3.33
C VAL A 30 -17.32 0.60 2.97
N ASP A 31 -18.30 1.15 2.25
CA ASP A 31 -19.37 0.36 1.66
C ASP A 31 -18.82 -0.43 0.48
N TRP A 32 -18.45 -1.68 0.79
CA TRP A 32 -17.79 -2.60 -0.13
C TRP A 32 -18.83 -3.33 -0.96
N VAL A 33 -18.91 -3.02 -2.25
CA VAL A 33 -19.74 -3.78 -3.19
C VAL A 33 -18.94 -4.99 -3.67
N GLN A 34 -19.36 -6.19 -3.29
CA GLN A 34 -18.74 -7.44 -3.75
C GLN A 34 -18.95 -7.61 -5.26
N ILE A 35 -17.88 -7.95 -5.99
CA ILE A 35 -17.96 -8.25 -7.42
C ILE A 35 -18.76 -9.56 -7.64
N PRO A 36 -19.89 -9.52 -8.37
CA PRO A 36 -20.68 -10.73 -8.65
C PRO A 36 -19.90 -11.76 -9.48
N GLY A 37 -20.14 -13.05 -9.25
CA GLY A 37 -19.58 -14.13 -10.06
C GLY A 37 -18.19 -14.64 -9.63
N MET A 38 -17.61 -14.09 -8.55
CA MET A 38 -16.41 -14.68 -7.94
C MET A 38 -16.75 -16.04 -7.30
N LYS A 39 -16.24 -17.13 -7.86
CA LYS A 39 -16.28 -18.46 -7.23
C LYS A 39 -15.01 -18.63 -6.39
N PRO A 40 -15.10 -19.03 -5.11
CA PRO A 40 -13.92 -19.40 -4.35
C PRO A 40 -13.24 -20.60 -5.03
N GLY A 41 -12.07 -20.37 -5.62
CA GLY A 41 -11.14 -21.43 -6.02
C GLY A 41 -10.37 -21.99 -4.81
N PRO A 42 -9.66 -23.12 -4.99
CA PRO A 42 -8.91 -23.78 -3.92
C PRO A 42 -7.83 -22.88 -3.28
N ASP A 43 -7.28 -21.91 -4.04
CA ASP A 43 -6.26 -20.94 -3.59
C ASP A 43 -6.78 -19.49 -3.58
N SER A 44 -8.09 -19.27 -3.36
CA SER A 44 -8.76 -18.05 -3.81
C SER A 44 -8.75 -16.84 -2.88
N VAL A 45 -8.75 -15.67 -3.52
CA VAL A 45 -9.28 -14.42 -2.99
C VAL A 45 -10.78 -14.59 -2.75
N GLY A 46 -11.21 -14.55 -1.48
CA GLY A 46 -12.59 -14.80 -1.07
C GLY A 46 -13.56 -13.68 -1.43
N ILE A 47 -13.11 -12.42 -1.48
CA ILE A 47 -13.95 -11.24 -1.79
C ILE A 47 -13.08 -10.20 -2.48
N VAL A 48 -13.46 -9.73 -3.66
CA VAL A 48 -13.01 -8.44 -4.21
C VAL A 48 -14.16 -7.47 -4.12
N ALA A 49 -13.93 -6.31 -3.51
CA ALA A 49 -14.91 -5.24 -3.43
C ALA A 49 -14.34 -3.92 -3.94
N ILE A 50 -15.17 -3.11 -4.59
CA ILE A 50 -14.80 -1.81 -5.14
C ILE A 50 -15.63 -0.73 -4.44
N SER A 51 -15.02 0.43 -4.17
CA SER A 51 -15.74 1.62 -3.74
C SER A 51 -15.50 2.78 -4.71
N HIS A 52 -16.59 3.48 -5.05
CA HIS A 52 -16.61 4.72 -5.83
C HIS A 52 -17.02 5.95 -5.01
N THR A 53 -17.26 5.79 -3.70
CA THR A 53 -17.68 6.87 -2.80
C THR A 53 -16.50 7.56 -2.11
N CYS A 54 -15.29 7.06 -2.33
CA CYS A 54 -14.03 7.69 -1.93
C CYS A 54 -13.38 8.42 -3.11
N SER A 55 -12.46 9.35 -2.82
CA SER A 55 -11.61 9.95 -3.85
C SER A 55 -10.77 8.86 -4.52
N GLY A 56 -10.84 8.70 -5.85
CA GLY A 56 -10.15 7.60 -6.55
C GLY A 56 -10.90 6.27 -6.47
N VAL A 57 -10.20 5.17 -6.77
CA VAL A 57 -10.77 3.81 -6.75
C VAL A 57 -10.09 2.99 -5.68
N ALA A 58 -10.89 2.41 -4.78
CA ALA A 58 -10.41 1.46 -3.78
C ALA A 58 -10.88 0.05 -4.12
N ALA A 59 -9.96 -0.91 -4.09
CA ALA A 59 -10.21 -2.34 -4.18
C ALA A 59 -9.77 -3.02 -2.88
N ARG A 60 -10.58 -3.95 -2.36
CA ARG A 60 -10.22 -4.79 -1.21
C ARG A 60 -10.27 -6.25 -1.58
N ALA A 61 -9.21 -6.99 -1.27
CA ALA A 61 -9.13 -8.44 -1.42
C ALA A 61 -8.90 -9.11 -0.05
N CYS A 62 -9.41 -10.32 0.14
CA CYS A 62 -9.16 -11.16 1.32
C CYS A 62 -8.81 -12.58 0.87
N GLY A 63 -7.79 -13.22 1.44
CA GLY A 63 -7.42 -14.59 1.08
C GLY A 63 -6.66 -15.32 2.20
N LEU A 64 -6.61 -16.65 2.11
CA LEU A 64 -5.78 -17.49 2.98
C LEU A 64 -4.50 -17.87 2.24
N VAL A 65 -3.35 -17.78 2.91
CA VAL A 65 -2.04 -18.10 2.35
C VAL A 65 -1.29 -19.01 3.32
N SER A 66 -0.69 -20.10 2.83
CA SER A 66 0.10 -21.05 3.65
C SER A 66 1.51 -20.55 3.98
N LEU A 67 1.65 -19.27 4.34
CA LEU A 67 2.91 -18.63 4.71
C LEU A 67 2.74 -17.86 6.03
N GLU A 68 3.84 -17.69 6.77
CA GLU A 68 3.86 -16.85 7.97
C GLU A 68 3.81 -15.34 7.63
N PRO A 69 3.34 -14.48 8.54
CA PRO A 69 3.12 -13.06 8.23
C PRO A 69 4.35 -12.32 7.70
N MET A 70 5.53 -12.57 8.29
CA MET A 70 6.77 -11.92 7.87
C MET A 70 7.17 -12.31 6.46
N LYS A 71 7.03 -13.59 6.09
CA LYS A 71 7.36 -14.06 4.75
C LYS A 71 6.44 -13.46 3.69
N ILE A 72 5.16 -13.32 4.02
CA ILE A 72 4.18 -12.64 3.16
C ILE A 72 4.59 -11.17 2.95
N ALA A 73 4.95 -10.46 4.02
CA ALA A 73 5.37 -9.07 3.92
C ALA A 73 6.64 -8.89 3.07
N GLU A 74 7.63 -9.78 3.17
CA GLU A 74 8.82 -9.77 2.32
C GLU A 74 8.44 -9.85 0.82
N ILE A 75 7.60 -10.82 0.47
CA ILE A 75 7.15 -11.03 -0.92
C ILE A 75 6.37 -9.81 -1.42
N LEU A 76 5.40 -9.32 -0.65
CA LEU A 76 4.55 -8.20 -1.08
C LEU A 76 5.31 -6.89 -1.18
N LYS A 77 6.34 -6.67 -0.36
CA LYS A 77 7.21 -5.50 -0.47
C LYS A 77 8.11 -5.53 -1.70
N ASP A 78 8.49 -6.72 -2.17
CA ASP A 78 9.29 -6.91 -3.39
C ASP A 78 8.41 -6.86 -4.67
N ARG A 79 7.73 -5.73 -4.87
CA ARG A 79 6.82 -5.52 -6.00
C ARG A 79 7.45 -5.86 -7.37
N PRO A 80 8.72 -5.53 -7.68
CA PRO A 80 9.31 -5.89 -8.98
C PRO A 80 9.32 -7.40 -9.29
N SER A 81 9.28 -8.27 -8.27
CA SER A 81 9.30 -9.73 -8.48
C SER A 81 7.96 -10.32 -8.95
N TRP A 82 6.84 -9.64 -8.69
CA TRP A 82 5.49 -10.18 -8.96
C TRP A 82 4.52 -9.19 -9.60
N PHE A 83 4.72 -7.88 -9.43
CA PHE A 83 3.87 -6.86 -10.04
C PHE A 83 4.43 -6.46 -11.40
N ARG A 84 3.90 -7.06 -12.48
CA ARG A 84 4.37 -6.89 -13.86
C ARG A 84 4.53 -5.42 -14.30
N ASP A 85 3.62 -4.55 -13.85
CA ASP A 85 3.64 -3.14 -14.24
C ASP A 85 4.61 -2.31 -13.40
N CYS A 86 5.18 -2.87 -12.32
CA CYS A 86 6.26 -2.26 -11.55
C CYS A 86 7.56 -2.30 -12.35
N ARG A 87 8.03 -1.12 -12.76
CA ARG A 87 9.32 -0.96 -13.46
C ARG A 87 10.49 -1.03 -12.49
N SER A 88 10.36 -0.37 -11.34
CA SER A 88 11.37 -0.36 -10.29
C SER A 88 10.76 0.08 -8.96
N LEU A 89 11.36 -0.36 -7.87
CA LEU A 89 11.03 0.08 -6.52
C LEU A 89 12.33 0.30 -5.74
N GLU A 90 12.46 1.47 -5.13
CA GLU A 90 13.62 1.86 -4.33
C GLU A 90 13.16 2.31 -2.95
N VAL A 91 13.77 1.75 -1.90
CA VAL A 91 13.65 2.27 -0.53
C VAL A 91 14.73 3.33 -0.34
N VAL A 92 14.33 4.60 -0.45
CA VAL A 92 15.25 5.74 -0.40
C VAL A 92 15.83 5.94 0.99
N THR A 93 15.03 5.70 2.03
CA THR A 93 15.49 5.72 3.42
C THR A 93 14.54 4.94 4.32
N SER A 94 15.03 4.49 5.48
CA SER A 94 14.25 3.79 6.49
C SER A 94 14.54 4.28 7.90
N PHE A 95 13.53 4.24 8.76
CA PHE A 95 13.58 4.66 10.14
C PHE A 95 12.93 3.59 11.02
N PRO A 96 13.64 3.04 12.03
CA PRO A 96 13.02 2.15 13.00
C PRO A 96 12.02 2.93 13.87
N VAL A 97 10.89 2.31 14.15
CA VAL A 97 9.87 2.77 15.09
C VAL A 97 9.84 1.79 16.26
N GLY A 98 9.49 2.26 17.46
CA GLY A 98 9.45 1.40 18.66
C GLY A 98 8.62 0.12 18.45
N LYS A 99 8.89 -0.91 19.26
CA LYS A 99 8.22 -2.23 19.20
C LYS A 99 8.36 -2.96 17.85
N GLY A 100 9.46 -2.74 17.12
CA GLY A 100 9.76 -3.46 15.87
C GLY A 100 9.06 -2.89 14.63
N GLY A 101 8.45 -1.71 14.73
CA GLY A 101 7.91 -1.01 13.58
C GLY A 101 9.01 -0.41 12.70
N THR A 102 8.70 -0.06 11.46
CA THR A 102 9.63 0.60 10.53
C THR A 102 8.86 1.51 9.59
N ILE A 103 9.36 2.73 9.40
CA ILE A 103 8.91 3.66 8.37
C ILE A 103 9.93 3.64 7.23
N GLU A 104 9.47 3.49 6.00
CA GLU A 104 10.28 3.49 4.79
C GLU A 104 9.75 4.59 3.85
N LEU A 105 10.65 5.37 3.25
CA LEU A 105 10.29 6.24 2.13
C LEU A 105 10.58 5.50 0.84
N VAL A 106 9.55 5.28 0.04
CA VAL A 106 9.59 4.39 -1.11
C VAL A 106 9.31 5.18 -2.37
N TYR A 107 10.17 4.99 -3.36
CA TYR A 107 9.98 5.49 -4.71
C TYR A 107 9.70 4.32 -5.65
N MET A 108 8.56 4.37 -6.33
CA MET A 108 8.14 3.31 -7.24
C MET A 108 7.83 3.88 -8.61
N GLN A 109 8.30 3.22 -9.66
CA GLN A 109 7.99 3.53 -11.05
C GLN A 109 7.12 2.44 -11.64
N MET A 110 6.16 2.83 -12.47
CA MET A 110 5.32 1.92 -13.23
C MET A 110 5.46 2.15 -14.73
N TYR A 111 5.35 1.08 -15.51
CA TYR A 111 5.23 1.18 -16.96
C TYR A 111 3.93 1.90 -17.35
N ALA A 112 3.90 2.43 -18.58
CA ALA A 112 2.68 2.95 -19.18
C ALA A 112 1.70 1.78 -19.38
N PRO A 113 0.48 1.82 -18.82
CA PRO A 113 -0.46 0.70 -18.91
C PRO A 113 -1.00 0.52 -20.34
N THR A 114 -1.01 1.59 -21.13
CA THR A 114 -1.36 1.58 -22.55
C THR A 114 -0.53 2.65 -23.28
N THR A 115 -0.60 2.67 -24.61
CA THR A 115 0.03 3.73 -25.43
C THR A 115 -0.63 5.11 -25.26
N LEU A 116 -1.84 5.17 -24.71
CA LEU A 116 -2.61 6.42 -24.51
C LEU A 116 -2.52 6.95 -23.08
N ALA A 117 -1.96 6.18 -22.14
CA ALA A 117 -1.84 6.56 -20.74
C ALA A 117 -0.34 6.59 -20.36
N PRO A 118 0.19 7.72 -19.87
CA PRO A 118 1.62 7.84 -19.58
C PRO A 118 2.04 6.92 -18.43
N ALA A 119 3.36 6.65 -18.37
CA ALA A 119 4.00 6.00 -17.24
C ALA A 119 3.81 6.82 -15.97
N ARG A 120 3.75 6.14 -14.82
CA ARG A 120 3.47 6.78 -13.52
C ARG A 120 4.57 6.50 -12.52
N ASP A 121 4.75 7.43 -11.59
CA ASP A 121 5.60 7.23 -10.44
C ASP A 121 4.82 7.50 -9.14
N PHE A 122 5.32 6.92 -8.05
CA PHE A 122 4.79 7.06 -6.70
C PHE A 122 5.93 7.44 -5.78
N TRP A 123 5.64 8.39 -4.90
CA TRP A 123 6.51 8.74 -3.79
C TRP A 123 5.72 8.61 -2.50
N THR A 124 6.03 7.56 -1.74
CA THR A 124 5.19 7.08 -0.64
C THR A 124 5.97 6.93 0.66
N LEU A 125 5.23 7.00 1.76
CA LEU A 125 5.64 6.51 3.05
C LEU A 125 4.99 5.14 3.26
N ARG A 126 5.80 4.13 3.53
CA ARG A 126 5.38 2.77 3.88
C ARG A 126 5.67 2.53 5.35
N TYR A 127 4.65 2.23 6.14
CA TYR A 127 4.77 1.91 7.56
C TYR A 127 4.49 0.43 7.80
N THR A 128 5.41 -0.24 8.48
CA THR A 128 5.27 -1.64 8.91
C THR A 128 5.22 -1.69 10.42
N THR A 129 4.23 -2.36 11.01
CA THR A 129 4.12 -2.54 12.45
C THR A 129 3.35 -3.81 12.79
N THR A 130 3.57 -4.32 13.99
CA THR A 130 2.74 -5.37 14.59
C THR A 130 1.72 -4.73 15.52
N LEU A 131 0.46 -5.16 15.44
CA LEU A 131 -0.63 -4.71 16.31
C LEU A 131 -0.60 -5.44 17.65
N GLU A 132 -1.42 -4.99 18.60
CA GLU A 132 -1.53 -5.60 19.92
C GLU A 132 -2.03 -7.05 19.87
N ASP A 133 -2.85 -7.39 18.87
CA ASP A 133 -3.34 -8.75 18.62
C ASP A 133 -2.33 -9.67 17.91
N GLY A 134 -1.11 -9.17 17.65
CA GLY A 134 -0.06 -9.89 16.94
C GLY A 134 -0.15 -9.85 15.42
N SER A 135 -1.20 -9.23 14.84
CA SER A 135 -1.33 -9.08 13.39
C SER A 135 -0.25 -8.15 12.84
N LEU A 136 0.28 -8.50 11.67
CA LEU A 136 1.22 -7.65 10.94
C LEU A 136 0.45 -6.70 10.02
N VAL A 137 0.81 -5.41 10.06
CA VAL A 137 0.29 -4.40 9.13
C VAL A 137 1.44 -3.78 8.36
N VAL A 138 1.26 -3.66 7.05
CA VAL A 138 2.06 -2.83 6.16
C VAL A 138 1.11 -1.87 5.47
N CYS A 139 1.08 -0.60 5.86
CA CYS A 139 0.27 0.42 5.19
C CYS A 139 1.14 1.43 4.45
N GLU A 140 0.62 1.99 3.37
CA GLU A 140 1.37 2.89 2.49
C GLU A 140 0.46 4.03 1.99
N ARG A 141 1.03 5.22 1.88
CA ARG A 141 0.37 6.43 1.37
C ARG A 141 1.38 7.34 0.68
N SER A 142 0.95 8.05 -0.37
CA SER A 142 1.73 9.12 -0.99
C SER A 142 2.03 10.28 -0.05
N LEU A 143 3.24 10.82 -0.13
CA LEU A 143 3.63 12.03 0.60
C LEU A 143 3.08 13.28 -0.11
N SER A 144 1.95 13.80 0.35
CA SER A 144 1.31 15.01 -0.17
C SER A 144 2.25 16.23 -0.12
N GLY A 145 2.26 17.07 -1.17
CA GLY A 145 3.02 18.34 -1.17
C GLY A 145 4.54 18.22 -1.36
N SER A 146 5.06 17.02 -1.62
CA SER A 146 6.51 16.73 -1.75
C SER A 146 7.13 17.08 -3.12
N GLY A 147 6.44 17.85 -3.98
CA GLY A 147 6.97 18.29 -5.27
C GLY A 147 7.37 17.14 -6.19
N ALA A 148 8.56 17.24 -6.81
CA ALA A 148 9.08 16.30 -7.82
C ALA A 148 9.36 14.88 -7.28
N GLY A 149 9.15 14.60 -5.99
CA GLY A 149 9.62 13.36 -5.35
C GLY A 149 11.14 13.39 -5.17
N PRO A 150 11.81 12.22 -5.07
CA PRO A 150 13.24 12.16 -4.75
C PRO A 150 14.14 12.57 -5.92
N ASN A 151 13.62 12.61 -7.16
CA ASN A 151 14.40 12.93 -8.35
C ASN A 151 13.67 13.90 -9.28
N ALA A 152 14.29 15.06 -9.54
CA ALA A 152 13.77 16.07 -10.46
C ALA A 152 13.69 15.60 -11.92
N SER A 153 14.54 14.66 -12.36
CA SER A 153 14.47 14.15 -13.74
C SER A 153 13.24 13.27 -13.97
N ALA A 154 12.74 12.61 -12.93
CA ALA A 154 11.56 11.77 -13.03
C ALA A 154 10.28 12.58 -13.24
N ALA A 155 10.23 13.82 -12.75
CA ALA A 155 9.09 14.72 -12.95
C ALA A 155 8.81 15.03 -14.43
N ASN A 156 9.79 14.87 -15.32
CA ASN A 156 9.63 15.06 -16.77
C ASN A 156 9.27 13.78 -17.53
N GLN A 157 9.41 12.61 -16.91
CA GLN A 157 9.22 11.31 -17.56
C GLN A 157 7.96 10.56 -17.10
N PHE A 158 7.46 10.89 -15.91
CA PHE A 158 6.35 10.20 -15.27
C PHE A 158 5.29 11.19 -14.81
N VAL A 159 4.03 10.76 -14.84
CA VAL A 159 2.95 11.46 -14.16
C VAL A 159 2.85 10.93 -12.73
N ARG A 160 2.98 11.82 -11.75
CA ARG A 160 2.86 11.45 -10.33
C ARG A 160 1.45 10.97 -10.02
N ALA A 161 1.35 9.72 -9.61
CA ALA A 161 0.12 9.14 -9.11
C ALA A 161 0.03 9.29 -7.59
N GLU A 162 -1.20 9.19 -7.07
CA GLU A 162 -1.48 9.29 -5.64
C GLU A 162 -1.95 7.93 -5.11
N MET A 163 -1.23 7.43 -4.10
CA MET A 163 -1.63 6.29 -3.30
C MET A 163 -2.29 6.81 -2.03
N LEU A 164 -3.59 6.61 -1.94
CA LEU A 164 -4.34 6.81 -0.70
C LEU A 164 -4.08 5.62 0.24
N PRO A 165 -4.49 5.64 1.53
CA PRO A 165 -4.16 4.57 2.47
C PRO A 165 -4.49 3.18 1.92
N SER A 166 -3.41 2.48 1.59
CA SER A 166 -3.37 1.18 0.94
C SER A 166 -2.46 0.26 1.76
N GLY A 167 -2.43 -1.02 1.43
CA GLY A 167 -1.50 -1.97 2.02
C GLY A 167 -2.13 -3.30 2.40
N TYR A 168 -1.55 -3.95 3.40
CA TYR A 168 -1.80 -5.34 3.76
C TYR A 168 -1.95 -5.49 5.27
N LEU A 169 -3.00 -6.21 5.69
CA LEU A 169 -3.20 -6.69 7.05
C LEU A 169 -3.12 -8.20 7.04
N VAL A 170 -2.15 -8.75 7.77
CA VAL A 170 -1.84 -10.18 7.77
C VAL A 170 -2.04 -10.73 9.18
N ARG A 171 -2.95 -11.70 9.31
CA ARG A 171 -3.28 -12.36 10.57
C ARG A 171 -2.87 -13.82 10.52
N SER A 172 -2.09 -14.28 11.48
CA SER A 172 -1.77 -15.70 11.61
C SER A 172 -3.02 -16.53 11.90
N CYS A 173 -3.05 -17.77 11.41
CA CYS A 173 -4.13 -18.72 11.68
C CYS A 173 -3.70 -19.86 12.60
N GLU A 174 -4.63 -20.35 13.44
CA GLU A 174 -4.46 -21.62 14.15
C GLU A 174 -4.40 -22.76 13.12
N GLY A 175 -3.33 -23.54 13.14
CA GLY A 175 -3.06 -24.58 12.12
C GLY A 175 -2.04 -24.18 11.05
N GLY A 176 -1.49 -22.96 11.13
CA GLY A 176 -0.45 -22.47 10.22
C GLY A 176 -1.00 -21.61 9.07
N GLY A 177 -0.13 -20.84 8.44
CA GLY A 177 -0.50 -19.86 7.42
C GLY A 177 -1.08 -18.56 7.98
N SER A 178 -1.62 -17.73 7.09
CA SER A 178 -2.15 -16.42 7.41
C SER A 178 -3.34 -16.04 6.54
N ILE A 179 -4.31 -15.32 7.13
CA ILE A 179 -5.31 -14.57 6.37
C ILE A 179 -4.73 -13.21 6.03
N ILE A 180 -4.76 -12.85 4.75
CA ILE A 180 -4.36 -11.54 4.26
C ILE A 180 -5.58 -10.74 3.82
N HIS A 181 -5.65 -9.49 4.25
CA HIS A 181 -6.51 -8.47 3.66
C HIS A 181 -5.63 -7.46 2.93
N ILE A 182 -5.91 -7.26 1.65
CA ILE A 182 -5.23 -6.30 0.78
C ILE A 182 -6.19 -5.15 0.50
N VAL A 183 -5.71 -3.92 0.58
CA VAL A 183 -6.44 -2.74 0.10
C VAL A 183 -5.53 -1.99 -0.86
N ASP A 184 -5.97 -1.87 -2.11
CA ASP A 184 -5.34 -1.01 -3.11
C ASP A 184 -6.25 0.20 -3.34
N HIS A 185 -5.77 1.39 -3.00
CA HIS A 185 -6.53 2.63 -3.12
C HIS A 185 -5.67 3.66 -3.86
N LEU A 186 -5.88 3.72 -5.18
CA LEU A 186 -5.06 4.51 -6.08
C LEU A 186 -5.92 5.58 -6.77
N ASP A 187 -5.39 6.80 -6.82
CA ASP A 187 -5.82 7.86 -7.72
C ASP A 187 -4.78 7.99 -8.83
N LEU A 188 -5.18 7.53 -10.02
CA LEU A 188 -4.37 7.55 -11.23
C LEU A 188 -4.78 8.69 -12.16
N GLU A 189 -5.75 9.55 -11.78
CA GLU A 189 -6.22 10.63 -12.62
C GLU A 189 -5.14 11.68 -12.82
N VAL A 190 -5.04 12.16 -14.06
CA VAL A 190 -4.14 13.27 -14.39
C VAL A 190 -4.82 14.56 -13.98
N ARG A 191 -4.46 15.13 -12.84
CA ARG A 191 -4.81 16.53 -12.56
C ARG A 191 -3.89 17.41 -13.40
N ILE A 192 -4.32 17.74 -14.61
CA ILE A 192 -3.75 18.85 -15.37
C ILE A 192 -4.02 20.11 -14.54
N ARG A 193 -3.00 20.60 -13.84
CA ARG A 193 -3.03 21.91 -13.18
C ARG A 193 -2.58 22.98 -14.16
#